data_AF-A0A7C6L8Y4-F1
#
_entry.id   AF-A0A7C6L8Y4-F1
#
_cell.length_a   1.000
_cell.length_b   1.000
_cell.length_c   1.000
_cell.angle_alpha   90.00
_cell.angle_beta   90.00
_cell.angle_gamma   90.00
#
_symmetry.space_group_name_H-M   'P 1'
#
loop_
_entity.id
_entity.type
_entity.pdbx_description
1 polymer ?
#
loop_
_entity_poly.entity_id
_entity_poly.type
_entity_poly.pdbx_seq_one_letter_code
_entity_poly.pdbx_strand_id
1 'polypeptide(L)'
;MAKTSLAVWIVLVLVACMAVPALGAPVFGPEAQFEGKLTIYLQAYAPRERRATDRWDPPQYAWQIAADYQKIHPKVEIEFLDETSTGENYDTWLRTRLIGRNAPDIFWVQNFDANQTYGPQGLLVDLREYLSLPNPYAEGFETWGDVFTPQTWDPVKGPNGEHYVIVGDVVVTPWFYNKDIFAAVGLDPDRTPETLCEWLNMMDKIKAAGYVPIAWAGAGSSGEMYWEWLSRTIFHSIYRGRVDEMDVAEQPGFINLKERIIALEKGIINVDSPEYRAGWELMYRFAQYFQPSHLSDDEEMAYEQWVTGKAAMFWGGSWQLKPILYDSLRQFDFGTFHFPLITKACLPYATADKVGLMGGPTAAFQYAIPSHVTGRQRELAVDFLMFLTAPQNAGPFIQDAGLFAPGIKGVEPGGETGPMIANMMPGPNQEFLELINRDPGAVLLTLECRQQTTRLFQQYVADRLTLDQVIQQLKSIHTRTIRQLISENQWDLSEYLK
;
A
#
# COMPACT_ATOMS: atom_id res chain seq x y z
N MET A 1 -62.68 -70.12 30.21
CA MET A 1 -61.71 -69.14 30.77
C MET A 1 -61.14 -68.34 29.62
N ALA A 2 -61.53 -67.07 29.52
CA ALA A 2 -61.11 -66.17 28.46
C ALA A 2 -59.61 -65.83 28.61
N LYS A 3 -58.84 -65.95 27.52
CA LYS A 3 -57.52 -65.34 27.39
C LYS A 3 -57.60 -64.27 26.31
N THR A 4 -57.41 -63.04 26.76
CA THR A 4 -57.20 -61.82 25.99
C THR A 4 -55.95 -61.92 25.13
N SER A 5 -56.07 -61.62 23.83
CA SER A 5 -54.93 -61.36 22.94
C SER A 5 -54.90 -59.86 22.60
N LEU A 6 -53.78 -59.22 22.97
CA LEU A 6 -53.50 -57.82 22.72
C LEU A 6 -52.87 -57.69 21.32
N ALA A 7 -53.51 -56.94 20.42
CA ALA A 7 -52.97 -56.62 19.11
C ALA A 7 -51.98 -55.44 19.21
N VAL A 8 -50.75 -55.63 18.71
CA VAL A 8 -49.76 -54.57 18.54
C VAL A 8 -49.72 -54.21 17.05
N TRP A 9 -50.15 -52.99 16.72
CA TRP A 9 -49.98 -52.40 15.39
C TRP A 9 -48.64 -51.67 15.34
N ILE A 10 -47.72 -52.14 14.49
CA ILE A 10 -46.50 -51.40 14.13
C ILE A 10 -46.86 -50.53 12.93
N VAL A 11 -46.87 -49.21 13.14
CA VAL A 11 -46.98 -48.21 12.06
C VAL A 11 -45.58 -47.98 11.48
N LEU A 12 -45.38 -48.42 10.25
CA LEU A 12 -44.20 -48.10 9.44
C LEU A 12 -44.35 -46.68 8.88
N VAL A 13 -43.61 -45.72 9.45
CA VAL A 13 -43.46 -44.37 8.87
C VAL A 13 -42.38 -44.42 7.80
N LEU A 14 -42.81 -44.38 6.54
CA LEU A 14 -41.95 -44.15 5.38
C LEU A 14 -41.52 -42.67 5.38
N VAL A 15 -40.30 -42.39 5.82
CA VAL A 15 -39.63 -41.11 5.62
C VAL A 15 -39.16 -41.06 4.17
N ALA A 16 -39.87 -40.30 3.33
CA ALA A 16 -39.38 -39.95 2.01
C ALA A 16 -38.22 -38.97 2.17
N CYS A 17 -36.98 -39.45 1.97
CA CYS A 17 -35.82 -38.59 1.78
C CYS A 17 -36.02 -37.79 0.49
N MET A 18 -36.53 -36.57 0.60
CA MET A 18 -36.34 -35.57 -0.44
C MET A 18 -34.86 -35.21 -0.46
N ALA A 19 -34.16 -35.69 -1.49
CA ALA A 19 -32.80 -35.26 -1.77
C ALA A 19 -32.82 -33.73 -1.98
N VAL A 20 -32.24 -33.00 -1.04
CA VAL A 20 -31.85 -31.60 -1.26
C VAL A 20 -30.86 -31.63 -2.42
N PRO A 21 -31.09 -30.91 -3.54
CA PRO A 21 -30.10 -30.84 -4.60
C PRO A 21 -28.81 -30.29 -3.99
N ALA A 22 -27.71 -31.03 -4.14
CA ALA A 22 -26.39 -30.53 -3.80
C ALA A 22 -26.21 -29.21 -4.57
N LEU A 23 -25.95 -28.12 -3.85
CA LEU A 23 -25.47 -26.87 -4.46
C LEU A 23 -24.23 -27.26 -5.28
N GLY A 24 -24.37 -27.22 -6.61
CA GLY A 24 -23.24 -27.46 -7.51
C GLY A 24 -22.13 -26.46 -7.23
N ALA A 25 -20.90 -26.83 -7.55
CA ALA A 25 -19.77 -25.91 -7.47
C ALA A 25 -20.10 -24.60 -8.23
N PRO A 26 -19.64 -23.44 -7.73
CA PRO A 26 -19.89 -22.16 -8.39
C PRO A 26 -19.36 -22.21 -9.83
N VAL A 27 -20.18 -21.73 -10.76
CA VAL A 27 -19.81 -21.58 -12.17
C VAL A 27 -19.40 -20.12 -12.38
N PHE A 28 -18.16 -19.93 -12.86
CA PHE A 28 -17.59 -18.65 -13.26
C PHE A 28 -17.47 -18.58 -14.78
N GLY A 29 -17.33 -17.36 -15.32
CA GLY A 29 -17.11 -17.11 -16.73
C GLY A 29 -18.40 -16.83 -17.52
N PRO A 30 -18.30 -16.79 -18.86
CA PRO A 30 -19.40 -16.40 -19.74
C PRO A 30 -20.68 -17.24 -19.62
N GLU A 31 -20.58 -18.48 -19.18
CA GLU A 31 -21.72 -19.39 -19.04
C GLU A 31 -22.46 -19.23 -17.70
N ALA A 32 -21.90 -18.46 -16.76
CA ALA A 32 -22.50 -18.23 -15.47
C ALA A 32 -23.74 -17.33 -15.59
N GLN A 33 -24.83 -17.69 -14.90
CA GLN A 33 -26.07 -16.89 -14.92
C GLN A 33 -26.10 -15.91 -13.75
N PHE A 34 -25.41 -14.78 -13.88
CA PHE A 34 -25.46 -13.72 -12.88
C PHE A 34 -26.56 -12.70 -13.17
N GLU A 35 -27.13 -12.14 -12.10
CA GLU A 35 -28.10 -11.05 -12.15
C GLU A 35 -27.99 -10.21 -10.86
N GLY A 36 -28.42 -8.94 -10.95
CA GLY A 36 -28.40 -8.02 -9.80
C GLY A 36 -27.43 -6.85 -9.99
N LYS A 37 -27.29 -6.04 -8.94
CA LYS A 37 -26.43 -4.85 -8.94
C LYS A 37 -25.12 -5.15 -8.21
N LEU A 38 -24.00 -4.75 -8.79
CA LEU A 38 -22.66 -4.83 -8.22
C LEU A 38 -22.13 -3.42 -7.97
N THR A 39 -21.91 -3.08 -6.71
CA THR A 39 -21.41 -1.76 -6.27
C THR A 39 -19.91 -1.78 -6.03
N ILE A 40 -19.18 -0.85 -6.64
CA ILE A 40 -17.72 -0.91 -6.73
C ILE A 40 -17.08 0.43 -6.41
N TYR A 41 -16.08 0.46 -5.52
CA TYR A 41 -15.23 1.62 -5.28
C TYR A 41 -13.79 1.35 -5.75
N LEU A 42 -13.33 2.09 -6.76
CA LEU A 42 -12.06 1.83 -7.50
C LEU A 42 -10.93 2.84 -7.20
N GLN A 43 -11.10 3.74 -6.22
CA GLN A 43 -10.13 4.80 -5.90
C GLN A 43 -9.72 5.58 -7.17
N ALA A 44 -8.44 5.66 -7.53
CA ALA A 44 -7.91 6.45 -8.63
C ALA A 44 -8.21 5.86 -10.02
N TYR A 45 -8.88 4.70 -10.08
CA TYR A 45 -9.46 4.15 -11.30
C TYR A 45 -10.97 4.35 -11.39
N ALA A 46 -11.59 5.02 -10.40
CA ALA A 46 -13.01 5.34 -10.46
C ALA A 46 -13.29 6.23 -11.67
N PRO A 47 -14.22 5.83 -12.56
CA PRO A 47 -14.46 6.56 -13.78
C PRO A 47 -15.22 7.86 -13.49
N ARG A 48 -14.87 8.94 -14.18
CA ARG A 48 -15.66 10.18 -14.11
C ARG A 48 -15.64 10.94 -15.42
N GLU A 49 -16.67 11.76 -15.61
CA GLU A 49 -16.73 12.64 -16.77
C GLU A 49 -15.67 13.73 -16.66
N ARG A 50 -15.15 14.15 -17.82
CA ARG A 50 -14.23 15.27 -17.91
C ARG A 50 -14.97 16.56 -17.53
N ARG A 51 -14.35 17.33 -16.64
CA ARG A 51 -14.78 18.67 -16.21
C ARG A 51 -13.94 19.72 -16.93
N ALA A 52 -14.50 20.93 -17.07
CA ALA A 52 -13.79 22.05 -17.69
C ALA A 52 -12.49 22.44 -16.94
N THR A 53 -12.40 22.11 -15.65
CA THR A 53 -11.24 22.38 -14.79
C THR A 53 -10.14 21.31 -14.89
N ASP A 54 -10.38 20.20 -15.60
CA ASP A 54 -9.41 19.12 -15.71
C ASP A 54 -8.28 19.46 -16.68
N ARG A 55 -7.04 19.32 -16.19
CA ARG A 55 -5.83 19.54 -16.99
C ARG A 55 -5.50 18.34 -17.90
N TRP A 56 -5.98 17.14 -17.55
CA TRP A 56 -5.83 15.89 -18.31
C TRP A 56 -7.15 15.08 -18.30
N ASP A 57 -7.27 14.08 -19.16
CA ASP A 57 -8.46 13.20 -19.14
C ASP A 57 -8.50 12.33 -17.88
N PRO A 58 -9.58 12.39 -17.08
CA PRO A 58 -9.72 11.48 -15.95
C PRO A 58 -9.88 10.04 -16.44
N PRO A 59 -9.65 9.04 -15.55
CA PRO A 59 -9.98 7.66 -15.86
C PRO A 59 -11.44 7.53 -16.30
N GLN A 60 -11.67 6.75 -17.36
CA GLN A 60 -12.97 6.43 -17.92
C GLN A 60 -13.10 4.94 -18.30
N TYR A 61 -11.98 4.21 -18.42
CA TYR A 61 -11.96 2.85 -18.94
C TYR A 61 -12.75 1.85 -18.08
N ALA A 62 -12.96 2.14 -16.78
CA ALA A 62 -13.84 1.34 -15.94
C ALA A 62 -15.28 1.25 -16.49
N TRP A 63 -15.80 2.28 -17.18
CA TRP A 63 -17.10 2.19 -17.86
C TRP A 63 -17.06 1.22 -19.04
N GLN A 64 -15.94 1.13 -19.75
CA GLN A 64 -15.76 0.15 -20.81
C GLN A 64 -15.69 -1.27 -20.24
N ILE A 65 -14.95 -1.47 -19.14
CA ILE A 65 -14.94 -2.73 -18.37
C ILE A 65 -16.36 -3.15 -17.99
N ALA A 66 -17.14 -2.23 -17.42
CA ALA A 66 -18.52 -2.51 -17.04
C ALA A 66 -19.41 -2.85 -18.25
N ALA A 67 -19.28 -2.10 -19.35
CA ALA A 67 -20.03 -2.37 -20.57
C ALA A 67 -19.69 -3.74 -21.16
N ASP A 68 -18.42 -4.13 -21.18
CA ASP A 68 -17.99 -5.41 -21.71
C ASP A 68 -18.40 -6.59 -20.81
N TYR A 69 -18.31 -6.43 -19.50
CA TYR A 69 -18.83 -7.42 -18.55
C TYR A 69 -20.34 -7.60 -18.68
N GLN A 70 -21.11 -6.52 -18.79
CA GLN A 70 -22.57 -6.57 -18.94
C GLN A 70 -23.03 -7.13 -20.31
N LYS A 71 -22.19 -7.11 -21.35
CA LYS A 71 -22.49 -7.84 -22.60
C LYS A 71 -22.46 -9.35 -22.38
N ILE A 72 -21.58 -9.83 -21.52
CA ILE A 72 -21.45 -11.24 -21.14
C ILE A 72 -22.60 -11.59 -20.17
N HIS A 73 -22.86 -10.72 -19.20
CA HIS A 73 -23.86 -10.89 -18.14
C HIS A 73 -24.97 -9.83 -18.21
N PRO A 74 -25.94 -9.93 -19.14
CA PRO A 74 -26.89 -8.85 -19.46
C PRO A 74 -27.91 -8.49 -18.37
N LYS A 75 -27.98 -9.28 -17.30
CA LYS A 75 -28.83 -8.99 -16.12
C LYS A 75 -28.06 -8.38 -14.95
N VAL A 76 -26.76 -8.16 -15.11
CA VAL A 76 -25.93 -7.48 -14.11
C VAL A 76 -25.94 -5.98 -14.40
N GLU A 77 -26.03 -5.19 -13.34
CA GLU A 77 -25.83 -3.74 -13.35
C GLU A 77 -24.57 -3.41 -12.54
N ILE A 78 -23.64 -2.63 -13.08
CA ILE A 78 -22.46 -2.17 -12.35
C ILE A 78 -22.60 -0.70 -11.98
N GLU A 79 -22.43 -0.39 -10.70
CA GLU A 79 -22.38 0.98 -10.18
C GLU A 79 -21.00 1.26 -9.58
N PHE A 80 -20.29 2.22 -10.17
CA PHE A 80 -19.08 2.75 -9.58
C PHE A 80 -19.40 3.90 -8.62
N LEU A 81 -18.82 3.87 -7.43
CA LEU A 81 -18.91 4.94 -6.45
C LEU A 81 -17.90 6.05 -6.76
N ASP A 82 -18.33 7.31 -6.58
CA ASP A 82 -17.51 8.50 -6.83
C ASP A 82 -16.39 8.64 -5.79
N GLU A 83 -15.16 8.91 -6.27
CA GLU A 83 -13.97 9.18 -5.46
C GLU A 83 -14.14 10.36 -4.47
N THR A 84 -14.99 11.33 -4.80
CA THR A 84 -15.28 12.46 -3.91
C THR A 84 -16.14 12.08 -2.71
N SER A 85 -16.79 10.92 -2.72
CA SER A 85 -17.66 10.45 -1.63
C SER A 85 -16.89 9.98 -0.39
N THR A 86 -15.56 9.86 -0.48
CA THR A 86 -14.70 9.17 0.48
C THR A 86 -13.57 10.02 1.05
N GLY A 87 -12.92 10.88 0.26
CA GLY A 87 -11.99 11.94 0.72
C GLY A 87 -10.96 11.55 1.80
N GLU A 88 -10.47 12.54 2.58
CA GLU A 88 -9.51 12.33 3.68
C GLU A 88 -10.00 11.39 4.80
N ASN A 89 -11.30 11.08 4.84
CA ASN A 89 -11.92 10.25 5.87
C ASN A 89 -12.28 8.85 5.36
N TYR A 90 -11.67 8.39 4.26
CA TYR A 90 -12.00 7.11 3.65
C TYR A 90 -11.95 5.94 4.63
N ASP A 91 -10.89 5.82 5.42
CA ASP A 91 -10.72 4.69 6.34
C ASP A 91 -11.82 4.65 7.40
N THR A 92 -12.22 5.82 7.90
CA THR A 92 -13.34 5.96 8.85
C THR A 92 -14.66 5.56 8.18
N TRP A 93 -14.91 6.08 6.97
CA TRP A 93 -16.09 5.75 6.18
C TRP A 93 -16.19 4.24 5.91
N LEU A 94 -15.09 3.63 5.49
CA LEU A 94 -15.01 2.21 5.16
C LEU A 94 -15.24 1.35 6.40
N ARG A 95 -14.55 1.64 7.51
CA ARG A 95 -14.70 0.91 8.78
C ARG A 95 -16.14 0.95 9.28
N THR A 96 -16.79 2.12 9.27
CA THR A 96 -18.20 2.24 9.66
C THR A 96 -19.09 1.35 8.80
N ARG A 97 -18.83 1.28 7.50
CA ARG A 97 -19.66 0.51 6.56
C ARG A 97 -19.43 -1.00 6.62
N LEU A 98 -18.20 -1.44 6.85
CA LEU A 98 -17.90 -2.86 7.07
C LEU A 98 -18.61 -3.39 8.32
N ILE A 99 -18.55 -2.63 9.43
CA ILE A 99 -19.26 -2.97 10.67
C ILE A 99 -20.78 -2.89 10.48
N GLY A 100 -21.26 -1.85 9.78
CA GLY A 100 -22.67 -1.64 9.47
C GLY A 100 -23.25 -2.58 8.42
N ARG A 101 -22.42 -3.43 7.79
CA ARG A 101 -22.79 -4.36 6.71
C ARG A 101 -23.46 -3.64 5.52
N ASN A 102 -22.92 -2.49 5.16
CA ASN A 102 -23.37 -1.66 4.04
C ASN A 102 -22.17 -1.04 3.28
N ALA A 103 -21.06 -1.77 3.24
CA ALA A 103 -19.93 -1.46 2.36
C ALA A 103 -20.28 -1.85 0.91
N PRO A 104 -19.57 -1.29 -0.09
CA PRO A 104 -19.73 -1.71 -1.48
C PRO A 104 -19.36 -3.18 -1.65
N ASP A 105 -19.88 -3.84 -2.68
CA ASP A 105 -19.60 -5.26 -2.95
C ASP A 105 -18.12 -5.52 -3.24
N ILE A 106 -17.47 -4.57 -3.92
CA ILE A 106 -16.02 -4.53 -4.17
C ILE A 106 -15.53 -3.14 -3.79
N PHE A 107 -14.45 -3.05 -3.03
CA PHE A 107 -13.94 -1.75 -2.61
C PHE A 107 -12.42 -1.74 -2.48
N TRP A 108 -11.85 -0.55 -2.62
CA TRP A 108 -10.42 -0.33 -2.42
C TRP A 108 -10.01 -0.44 -0.95
N VAL A 109 -8.92 -1.14 -0.65
CA VAL A 109 -8.33 -1.14 0.69
C VAL A 109 -6.85 -1.44 0.59
N GLN A 110 -6.03 -0.76 1.39
CA GLN A 110 -4.61 -1.08 1.48
C GLN A 110 -4.42 -2.53 1.93
N ASN A 111 -3.51 -3.26 1.27
CA ASN A 111 -3.24 -4.66 1.60
C ASN A 111 -2.81 -4.86 3.06
N PHE A 112 -2.10 -3.87 3.62
CA PHE A 112 -1.72 -3.87 5.03
C PHE A 112 -2.96 -3.90 5.94
N ASP A 113 -3.94 -3.02 5.70
CA ASP A 113 -5.16 -2.97 6.51
C ASP A 113 -6.06 -4.19 6.28
N ALA A 114 -6.10 -4.70 5.05
CA ALA A 114 -6.80 -5.94 4.74
C ALA A 114 -6.23 -7.12 5.55
N ASN A 115 -4.91 -7.27 5.59
CA ASN A 115 -4.24 -8.41 6.22
C ASN A 115 -4.07 -8.27 7.73
N GLN A 116 -3.91 -7.05 8.27
CA GLN A 116 -3.61 -6.83 9.69
C GLN A 116 -4.81 -6.38 10.52
N THR A 117 -5.84 -5.83 9.88
CA THR A 117 -7.00 -5.26 10.58
C THR A 117 -8.29 -5.97 10.21
N TYR A 118 -8.73 -5.86 8.95
CA TYR A 118 -10.10 -6.23 8.57
C TYR A 118 -10.28 -7.74 8.35
N GLY A 119 -9.31 -8.39 7.70
CA GLY A 119 -9.29 -9.83 7.48
C GLY A 119 -9.32 -10.64 8.78
N PRO A 120 -8.40 -10.38 9.74
CA PRO A 120 -8.40 -11.04 11.05
C PRO A 120 -9.69 -10.82 11.87
N GLN A 121 -10.40 -9.71 11.66
CA GLN A 121 -11.70 -9.43 12.28
C GLN A 121 -12.87 -10.16 11.59
N GLY A 122 -12.61 -10.93 10.52
CA GLY A 122 -13.63 -11.63 9.74
C GLY A 122 -14.50 -10.70 8.90
N LEU A 123 -14.02 -9.49 8.58
CA LEU A 123 -14.77 -8.50 7.82
C LEU A 123 -14.58 -8.61 6.31
N LEU A 124 -13.56 -9.34 5.85
CA LEU A 124 -13.22 -9.55 4.44
C LEU A 124 -13.36 -11.03 4.05
N VAL A 125 -13.60 -11.27 2.76
CA VAL A 125 -13.53 -12.61 2.17
C VAL A 125 -12.07 -13.00 1.96
N ASP A 126 -11.68 -14.18 2.45
CA ASP A 126 -10.40 -14.81 2.04
C ASP A 126 -10.58 -15.45 0.66
N LEU A 127 -9.78 -15.00 -0.30
CA LEU A 127 -9.89 -15.34 -1.72
C LEU A 127 -9.04 -16.55 -2.13
N ARG A 128 -8.26 -17.16 -1.22
CA ARG A 128 -7.37 -18.30 -1.52
C ARG A 128 -8.01 -19.43 -2.33
N GLU A 129 -9.23 -19.81 -1.96
CA GLU A 129 -9.96 -20.89 -2.65
C GLU A 129 -10.28 -20.48 -4.09
N TYR A 130 -10.70 -19.23 -4.32
CA TYR A 130 -11.01 -18.71 -5.67
C TYR A 130 -9.75 -18.51 -6.50
N LEU A 131 -8.66 -18.03 -5.90
CA LEU A 131 -7.38 -17.81 -6.58
C LEU A 131 -6.75 -19.13 -7.08
N SER A 132 -7.12 -20.26 -6.47
CA SER A 132 -6.70 -21.60 -6.90
C SER A 132 -7.54 -22.17 -8.06
N LEU A 133 -8.63 -21.51 -8.45
CA LEU A 133 -9.48 -21.93 -9.58
C LEU A 133 -8.94 -21.37 -10.90
N PRO A 134 -9.24 -21.97 -12.05
CA PRO A 134 -8.98 -21.35 -13.35
C PRO A 134 -9.68 -19.99 -13.48
N ASN A 135 -9.02 -19.02 -14.12
CA ASN A 135 -9.67 -17.77 -14.52
C ASN A 135 -10.26 -17.94 -15.94
N PRO A 136 -11.60 -17.96 -16.11
CA PRO A 136 -12.24 -18.18 -17.41
C PRO A 136 -12.03 -17.04 -18.41
N TYR A 137 -11.48 -15.91 -17.97
CA TYR A 137 -11.18 -14.75 -18.79
C TYR A 137 -9.69 -14.60 -19.11
N ALA A 138 -8.79 -15.37 -18.47
CA ALA A 138 -7.35 -15.26 -18.66
C ALA A 138 -6.77 -16.56 -19.23
N GLU A 139 -6.94 -16.76 -20.54
CA GLU A 139 -6.35 -17.90 -21.24
C GLU A 139 -4.81 -17.90 -21.11
N GLY A 140 -4.21 -19.07 -20.90
CA GLY A 140 -2.76 -19.23 -20.76
C GLY A 140 -2.25 -19.27 -19.33
N PHE A 141 -3.12 -19.11 -18.33
CA PHE A 141 -2.82 -19.30 -16.91
C PHE A 141 -3.58 -20.52 -16.37
N GLU A 142 -2.94 -21.31 -15.51
CA GLU A 142 -3.56 -22.52 -14.93
C GLU A 142 -4.59 -22.14 -13.87
N THR A 143 -4.24 -21.19 -13.00
CA THR A 143 -5.10 -20.65 -11.96
C THR A 143 -5.25 -19.13 -12.07
N TRP A 144 -6.25 -18.56 -11.39
CA TRP A 144 -6.42 -17.11 -11.31
C TRP A 144 -5.23 -16.44 -10.61
N GLY A 145 -4.67 -17.06 -9.57
CA GLY A 145 -3.47 -16.57 -8.89
C GLY A 145 -2.26 -16.44 -9.81
N ASP A 146 -2.15 -17.29 -10.84
CA ASP A 146 -1.03 -17.24 -11.78
C ASP A 146 -1.00 -15.97 -12.65
N VAL A 147 -2.09 -15.21 -12.71
CA VAL A 147 -2.20 -13.95 -13.48
C VAL A 147 -1.32 -12.84 -12.86
N PHE A 148 -1.07 -12.87 -11.56
CA PHE A 148 -0.35 -11.81 -10.85
C PHE A 148 1.17 -11.98 -10.94
N THR A 149 1.89 -10.86 -10.98
CA THR A 149 3.36 -10.88 -10.92
C THR A 149 3.84 -11.20 -9.50
N PRO A 150 5.08 -11.68 -9.30
CA PRO A 150 5.60 -11.92 -7.94
C PRO A 150 5.48 -10.70 -7.02
N GLN A 151 5.61 -9.49 -7.57
CA GLN A 151 5.53 -8.22 -6.84
C GLN A 151 4.14 -7.94 -6.25
N THR A 152 3.07 -8.40 -6.89
CA THR A 152 1.69 -8.21 -6.41
C THR A 152 1.07 -9.48 -5.84
N TRP A 153 1.76 -10.62 -5.95
CA TRP A 153 1.31 -11.91 -5.44
C TRP A 153 1.85 -12.24 -4.06
N ASP A 154 3.17 -12.19 -3.89
CA ASP A 154 3.81 -12.68 -2.66
C ASP A 154 3.66 -11.72 -1.47
N PRO A 155 3.82 -10.40 -1.64
CA PRO A 155 3.81 -9.48 -0.51
C PRO A 155 2.42 -9.20 0.05
N VAL A 156 1.36 -9.54 -0.69
CA VAL A 156 -0.02 -9.22 -0.33
C VAL A 156 -0.69 -10.34 0.48
N LYS A 157 0.05 -11.42 0.76
CA LYS A 157 -0.39 -12.54 1.58
C LYS A 157 -0.46 -12.15 3.05
N GLY A 158 -1.56 -12.55 3.69
CA GLY A 158 -1.71 -12.55 5.14
C GLY A 158 -0.80 -13.58 5.81
N PRO A 159 -0.68 -13.53 7.14
CA PRO A 159 0.35 -14.27 7.85
C PRO A 159 0.17 -15.79 7.94
N ASN A 160 -0.90 -16.36 7.38
CA ASN A 160 -1.03 -17.80 7.18
C ASN A 160 -1.35 -18.10 5.70
N GLY A 161 -0.92 -17.20 4.81
CA GLY A 161 -1.14 -17.26 3.37
C GLY A 161 -2.51 -16.75 2.91
N GLU A 162 -3.33 -16.16 3.79
CA GLU A 162 -4.62 -15.58 3.42
C GLU A 162 -4.49 -14.55 2.28
N HIS A 163 -5.51 -14.43 1.44
CA HIS A 163 -5.56 -13.41 0.41
C HIS A 163 -6.86 -12.61 0.53
N TYR A 164 -6.84 -11.51 1.28
CA TYR A 164 -8.04 -10.68 1.48
C TYR A 164 -8.24 -9.61 0.41
N VAL A 165 -7.24 -9.39 -0.44
CA VAL A 165 -7.22 -8.31 -1.43
C VAL A 165 -6.59 -8.80 -2.74
N ILE A 166 -7.14 -8.34 -3.86
CA ILE A 166 -6.56 -8.49 -5.19
C ILE A 166 -5.72 -7.25 -5.50
N VAL A 167 -4.44 -7.43 -5.83
CA VAL A 167 -3.54 -6.32 -6.17
C VAL A 167 -3.09 -6.41 -7.63
N GLY A 168 -3.40 -5.38 -8.42
CA GLY A 168 -3.16 -5.35 -9.86
C GLY A 168 -2.08 -4.37 -10.32
N ASP A 169 -1.53 -3.56 -9.42
CA ASP A 169 -0.55 -2.52 -9.74
C ASP A 169 0.47 -2.27 -8.62
N VAL A 170 1.52 -1.53 -8.96
CA VAL A 170 2.64 -1.18 -8.09
C VAL A 170 2.88 0.32 -8.18
N VAL A 171 3.03 0.97 -7.03
CA VAL A 171 3.38 2.38 -6.90
C VAL A 171 4.86 2.55 -6.63
N VAL A 172 5.42 3.65 -7.14
CA VAL A 172 6.83 4.01 -6.96
C VAL A 172 6.93 5.43 -6.44
N THR A 173 7.84 5.71 -5.49
CA THR A 173 7.99 7.04 -4.87
C THR A 173 9.37 7.67 -5.06
N PRO A 174 9.67 8.25 -6.24
CA PRO A 174 10.95 8.91 -6.46
C PRO A 174 10.98 10.34 -5.90
N TRP A 175 12.19 10.89 -5.86
CA TRP A 175 12.43 12.31 -5.87
C TRP A 175 12.30 12.85 -7.29
N PHE A 176 11.38 13.79 -7.49
CA PHE A 176 11.35 14.62 -8.70
C PHE A 176 12.31 15.79 -8.50
N TYR A 177 13.16 16.09 -9.47
CA TYR A 177 14.11 17.21 -9.39
C TYR A 177 14.05 18.12 -10.61
N ASN A 178 14.28 19.41 -10.35
CA ASN A 178 14.36 20.45 -11.37
C ASN A 178 15.77 20.49 -11.96
N LYS A 179 15.89 20.10 -13.23
CA LYS A 179 17.18 20.04 -13.95
C LYS A 179 17.80 21.41 -14.14
N ASP A 180 16.98 22.43 -14.34
CA ASP A 180 17.43 23.81 -14.55
C ASP A 180 18.08 24.36 -13.28
N ILE A 181 17.53 24.06 -12.09
CA ILE A 181 18.16 24.43 -10.81
C ILE A 181 19.48 23.70 -10.63
N PHE A 182 19.55 22.41 -10.95
CA PHE A 182 20.80 21.65 -10.89
C PHE A 182 21.87 22.31 -11.77
N ALA A 183 21.54 22.60 -13.04
CA ALA A 183 22.45 23.28 -13.96
C ALA A 183 22.85 24.69 -13.45
N ALA A 184 21.90 25.47 -12.92
CA ALA A 184 22.14 26.83 -12.42
C ALA A 184 23.12 26.87 -11.25
N VAL A 185 23.19 25.83 -10.43
CA VAL A 185 24.12 25.73 -9.29
C VAL A 185 25.39 24.94 -9.62
N GLY A 186 25.61 24.63 -10.91
CA GLY A 186 26.80 23.94 -11.41
C GLY A 186 26.84 22.44 -11.09
N LEU A 187 25.67 21.82 -10.89
CA LEU A 187 25.50 20.36 -10.91
C LEU A 187 25.22 19.90 -12.34
N ASP A 188 25.59 18.66 -12.65
CA ASP A 188 25.21 18.02 -13.90
C ASP A 188 23.70 17.69 -13.85
N PRO A 189 22.87 18.23 -14.76
CA PRO A 189 21.41 18.06 -14.74
C PRO A 189 20.95 16.63 -15.07
N ASP A 190 21.84 15.76 -15.52
CA ASP A 190 21.54 14.35 -15.81
C ASP A 190 22.20 13.39 -14.80
N ARG A 191 22.97 13.91 -13.84
CA ARG A 191 23.62 13.11 -12.79
C ARG A 191 22.86 13.17 -11.47
N THR A 192 22.33 12.02 -11.06
CA THR A 192 21.67 11.83 -9.77
C THR A 192 22.68 11.40 -8.69
N PRO A 193 22.47 11.70 -7.40
CA PRO A 193 23.38 11.24 -6.34
C PRO A 193 23.31 9.72 -6.18
N GLU A 194 24.46 9.07 -6.01
CA GLU A 194 24.51 7.62 -5.73
C GLU A 194 24.54 7.34 -4.23
N THR A 195 25.13 8.27 -3.45
CA THR A 195 25.21 8.16 -1.99
C THR A 195 24.58 9.35 -1.27
N LEU A 196 24.15 9.12 -0.04
CA LEU A 196 23.60 10.16 0.83
C LEU A 196 24.56 11.35 1.01
N CYS A 197 25.87 11.11 1.13
CA CYS A 197 26.86 12.18 1.31
C CYS A 197 26.96 13.06 0.07
N GLU A 198 26.92 12.47 -1.13
CA GLU A 198 26.87 13.24 -2.38
C GLU A 198 25.62 14.09 -2.43
N TRP A 199 24.47 13.50 -2.07
CA TRP A 199 23.20 14.23 -2.08
C TRP A 199 23.18 15.38 -1.08
N LEU A 200 23.70 15.19 0.14
CA LEU A 200 23.86 16.25 1.13
C LEU A 200 24.73 17.40 0.59
N ASN A 201 25.84 17.08 -0.08
CA ASN A 201 26.70 18.10 -0.71
C ASN A 201 25.97 18.84 -1.86
N MET A 202 25.12 18.15 -2.62
CA MET A 202 24.28 18.77 -3.65
C MET A 202 23.26 19.71 -3.00
N MET A 203 22.60 19.29 -1.93
CA MET A 203 21.66 20.12 -1.18
C MET A 203 22.33 21.35 -0.56
N ASP A 204 23.54 21.22 -0.04
CA ASP A 204 24.34 22.35 0.46
C ASP A 204 24.61 23.38 -0.65
N LYS A 205 24.96 22.95 -1.87
CA LYS A 205 25.15 23.85 -3.02
C LYS A 205 23.86 24.54 -3.42
N ILE A 206 22.76 23.79 -3.50
CA ILE A 206 21.44 24.32 -3.85
C ILE A 206 21.02 25.39 -2.84
N LYS A 207 21.16 25.09 -1.55
CA LYS A 207 20.86 26.02 -0.45
C LYS A 207 21.74 27.26 -0.50
N ALA A 208 23.04 27.11 -0.76
CA ALA A 208 23.98 28.23 -0.85
C ALA A 208 23.67 29.17 -2.02
N ALA A 209 23.04 28.67 -3.08
CA ALA A 209 22.56 29.46 -4.20
C ALA A 209 21.20 30.16 -3.96
N GLY A 210 20.58 29.94 -2.80
CA GLY A 210 19.32 30.60 -2.41
C GLY A 210 18.04 29.84 -2.81
N TYR A 211 18.14 28.64 -3.35
CA TYR A 211 16.99 27.77 -3.62
C TYR A 211 16.65 26.95 -2.38
N VAL A 212 15.39 26.51 -2.27
CA VAL A 212 14.99 25.46 -1.34
C VAL A 212 15.49 24.11 -1.88
N PRO A 213 16.27 23.32 -1.14
CA PRO A 213 16.70 22.01 -1.65
C PRO A 213 15.56 21.00 -1.78
N ILE A 214 14.73 20.86 -0.76
CA ILE A 214 13.61 19.90 -0.73
C ILE A 214 12.32 20.63 -0.38
N ALA A 215 11.31 20.48 -1.23
CA ALA A 215 9.92 20.71 -0.86
C ALA A 215 9.38 19.52 -0.07
N TRP A 216 8.88 19.79 1.13
CA TRP A 216 8.47 18.78 2.10
C TRP A 216 7.05 19.03 2.62
N ALA A 217 6.21 18.01 2.57
CA ALA A 217 4.90 18.05 3.22
C ALA A 217 4.99 17.50 4.64
N GLY A 218 4.75 18.34 5.64
CA GLY A 218 4.87 17.97 7.06
C GLY A 218 3.57 18.10 7.85
N ALA A 219 2.51 18.65 7.25
CA ALA A 219 1.19 18.78 7.86
C ALA A 219 0.19 17.71 7.36
N GLY A 220 -0.86 17.49 8.16
CA GLY A 220 -1.96 16.58 7.80
C GLY A 220 -1.55 15.12 7.66
N SER A 221 -2.41 14.33 7.03
CA SER A 221 -2.19 12.91 6.73
C SER A 221 -0.97 12.70 5.84
N SER A 222 -0.75 13.57 4.85
CA SER A 222 0.45 13.53 4.00
C SER A 222 1.72 13.71 4.83
N GLY A 223 1.74 14.62 5.80
CA GLY A 223 2.88 14.81 6.70
C GLY A 223 3.21 13.58 7.54
N GLU A 224 2.19 12.89 8.07
CA GLU A 224 2.36 11.62 8.77
C GLU A 224 2.97 10.53 7.88
N MET A 225 2.54 10.47 6.62
CA MET A 225 3.02 9.53 5.62
C MET A 225 4.47 9.81 5.20
N TYR A 226 4.80 11.03 4.76
CA TYR A 226 6.16 11.38 4.32
C TYR A 226 7.18 11.25 5.46
N TRP A 227 6.78 11.54 6.70
CA TRP A 227 7.61 11.29 7.87
C TRP A 227 7.88 9.78 8.08
N GLU A 228 6.82 8.97 8.03
CA GLU A 228 6.94 7.52 8.16
C GLU A 228 7.86 6.93 7.09
N TRP A 229 7.77 7.43 5.86
CA TRP A 229 8.64 7.06 4.74
C TRP A 229 10.11 7.41 4.99
N LEU A 230 10.40 8.64 5.40
CA LEU A 230 11.78 9.04 5.73
C LEU A 230 12.36 8.19 6.85
N SER A 231 11.58 7.97 7.90
CA SER A 231 11.96 7.12 9.03
C SER A 231 12.27 5.69 8.58
N ARG A 232 11.38 5.07 7.80
CA ARG A 232 11.57 3.71 7.29
C ARG A 232 12.80 3.60 6.40
N THR A 233 13.02 4.53 5.48
CA THR A 233 14.22 4.55 4.62
C THR A 233 15.51 4.65 5.45
N ILE A 234 15.55 5.52 6.46
CA ILE A 234 16.75 5.69 7.30
C ILE A 234 16.98 4.47 8.21
N PHE A 235 15.95 3.98 8.89
CA PHE A 235 16.10 2.82 9.77
C PHE A 235 16.30 1.51 9.01
N HIS A 236 15.80 1.40 7.78
CA HIS A 236 16.20 0.34 6.87
C HIS A 236 17.72 0.30 6.72
N SER A 237 18.36 1.44 6.44
CA SER A 237 19.82 1.47 6.28
C SER A 237 20.59 0.96 7.49
N ILE A 238 20.05 1.14 8.71
CA ILE A 238 20.66 0.72 9.96
C ILE A 238 20.42 -0.77 10.22
N TYR A 239 19.17 -1.22 10.07
CA TYR A 239 18.72 -2.53 10.53
C TYR A 239 18.61 -3.61 9.45
N ARG A 240 18.84 -3.28 8.17
CA ARG A 240 18.77 -4.24 7.07
C ARG A 240 19.65 -5.48 7.27
N GLY A 241 20.83 -5.32 7.85
CA GLY A 241 21.73 -6.44 8.18
C GLY A 241 21.23 -7.37 9.30
N ARG A 242 20.13 -7.02 9.98
CA ARG A 242 19.54 -7.77 11.11
C ARG A 242 18.17 -8.37 10.78
N VAL A 243 17.72 -8.28 9.53
CA VAL A 243 16.39 -8.77 9.12
C VAL A 243 16.23 -10.26 9.45
N ASP A 244 17.26 -11.09 9.22
CA ASP A 244 17.21 -12.51 9.53
C ASP A 244 17.14 -12.80 11.04
N GLU A 245 17.55 -11.85 11.91
CA GLU A 245 17.39 -11.96 13.37
C GLU A 245 15.98 -11.58 13.83
N MET A 246 15.24 -10.82 13.01
CA MET A 246 13.87 -10.37 13.29
C MET A 246 12.81 -11.37 12.79
N ASP A 247 13.14 -12.12 11.75
CA ASP A 247 12.32 -13.14 11.09
C ASP A 247 12.43 -14.47 11.86
N VAL A 248 11.61 -14.61 12.90
CA VAL A 248 11.76 -15.65 13.95
C VAL A 248 10.47 -16.34 14.32
N ALA A 249 9.32 -15.85 13.86
CA ALA A 249 8.02 -16.44 14.16
C ALA A 249 7.39 -17.05 12.91
N GLU A 250 6.35 -17.87 13.13
CA GLU A 250 5.27 -18.36 12.26
C GLU A 250 5.46 -18.48 10.73
N GLN A 251 6.04 -17.50 10.03
CA GLN A 251 6.35 -17.56 8.59
C GLN A 251 7.77 -17.08 8.25
N PRO A 252 8.64 -18.00 7.79
CA PRO A 252 9.94 -17.63 7.25
C PRO A 252 9.81 -16.66 6.06
N GLY A 253 10.55 -15.55 6.10
CA GLY A 253 10.61 -14.57 5.02
C GLY A 253 9.63 -13.40 5.18
N PHE A 254 8.95 -13.28 6.31
CA PHE A 254 7.99 -12.21 6.62
C PHE A 254 8.29 -11.68 8.03
N ILE A 255 8.32 -10.36 8.24
CA ILE A 255 8.43 -9.72 9.56
C ILE A 255 7.05 -9.13 9.91
N ASN A 256 6.23 -9.94 10.57
CA ASN A 256 4.90 -9.56 11.02
C ASN A 256 4.91 -8.64 12.26
N LEU A 257 3.72 -8.19 12.68
CA LEU A 257 3.59 -7.33 13.85
C LEU A 257 4.14 -7.98 15.13
N LYS A 258 3.92 -9.28 15.35
CA LYS A 258 4.45 -10.04 16.49
C LYS A 258 5.98 -10.07 16.47
N GLU A 259 6.59 -10.27 15.31
CA GLU A 259 8.04 -10.27 15.12
C GLU A 259 8.68 -8.91 15.33
N ARG A 260 8.01 -7.83 14.91
CA ARG A 260 8.44 -6.46 15.24
C ARG A 260 8.45 -6.24 16.75
N ILE A 261 7.44 -6.74 17.46
CA ILE A 261 7.42 -6.70 18.93
C ILE A 261 8.56 -7.53 19.51
N ILE A 262 8.79 -8.76 19.03
CA ILE A 262 9.90 -9.60 19.49
C ILE A 262 11.24 -8.89 19.26
N ALA A 263 11.45 -8.26 18.10
CA ALA A 263 12.67 -7.52 17.79
C ALA A 263 12.91 -6.35 18.74
N LEU A 264 11.85 -5.64 19.15
CA LEU A 264 11.91 -4.56 20.14
C LEU A 264 12.17 -5.09 21.56
N GLU A 265 11.49 -6.16 21.98
CA GLU A 265 11.66 -6.76 23.30
C GLU A 265 13.04 -7.43 23.48
N LYS A 266 13.60 -8.02 22.41
CA LYS A 266 14.97 -8.58 22.40
C LYS A 266 16.05 -7.50 22.25
N GLY A 267 15.67 -6.26 21.96
CA GLY A 267 16.61 -5.16 21.73
C GLY A 267 17.40 -5.26 20.42
N ILE A 268 16.97 -6.11 19.47
CA ILE A 268 17.50 -6.13 18.09
C ILE A 268 17.31 -4.74 17.47
N ILE A 269 16.14 -4.16 17.72
CA ILE A 269 15.89 -2.73 17.60
C ILE A 269 15.75 -2.17 19.02
N ASN A 270 16.62 -1.21 19.37
CA ASN A 270 16.57 -0.53 20.65
C ASN A 270 16.41 0.97 20.43
N VAL A 271 15.24 1.52 20.82
CA VAL A 271 14.87 2.92 20.62
C VAL A 271 15.72 3.92 21.44
N ASP A 272 16.60 3.45 22.34
CA ASP A 272 17.54 4.29 23.11
C ASP A 272 19.00 4.05 22.70
N SER A 273 19.25 3.17 21.73
CA SER A 273 20.61 2.85 21.30
C SER A 273 21.27 4.04 20.57
N PRO A 274 22.62 4.08 20.57
CA PRO A 274 23.37 5.04 19.75
C PRO A 274 23.00 5.01 18.27
N GLU A 275 22.77 3.81 17.68
CA GLU A 275 22.36 3.73 16.28
C GLU A 275 20.97 4.34 16.03
N TYR A 276 20.02 4.14 16.95
CA TYR A 276 18.68 4.68 16.79
C TYR A 276 18.68 6.20 16.90
N ARG A 277 19.43 6.73 17.87
CA ARG A 277 19.68 8.18 18.03
C ARG A 277 20.32 8.80 16.79
N ALA A 278 21.31 8.13 16.19
CA ALA A 278 21.94 8.60 14.95
C ALA A 278 20.95 8.67 13.77
N GLY A 279 19.98 7.74 13.70
CA GLY A 279 18.88 7.82 12.73
C GLY A 279 18.03 9.08 12.90
N TRP A 280 17.66 9.41 14.15
CA TRP A 280 16.92 10.63 14.48
C TRP A 280 17.70 11.91 14.18
N GLU A 281 18.99 11.95 14.49
CA GLU A 281 19.88 13.07 14.16
C GLU A 281 19.98 13.26 12.64
N LEU A 282 20.04 12.16 11.87
CA LEU A 282 20.03 12.25 10.41
C LEU A 282 18.71 12.81 9.88
N MET A 283 17.58 12.38 10.43
CA MET A 283 16.26 12.93 10.09
C MET A 283 16.16 14.42 10.40
N TYR A 284 16.68 14.86 11.56
CA TYR A 284 16.76 16.28 11.91
C TYR A 284 17.66 17.06 10.94
N ARG A 285 18.79 16.47 10.52
CA ARG A 285 19.67 17.07 9.50
C ARG A 285 18.96 17.23 8.15
N PHE A 286 18.14 16.27 7.75
CA PHE A 286 17.30 16.38 6.54
C PHE A 286 16.34 17.57 6.62
N ALA A 287 15.70 17.76 7.79
CA ALA A 287 14.79 18.87 7.99
C ALA A 287 15.42 20.26 7.77
N GLN A 288 16.74 20.38 7.92
CA GLN A 288 17.47 21.62 7.64
C GLN A 288 17.51 22.01 6.15
N TYR A 289 17.10 21.10 5.26
CA TYR A 289 17.03 21.32 3.81
C TYR A 289 15.60 21.51 3.30
N PHE A 290 14.60 21.47 4.19
CA PHE A 290 13.21 21.70 3.83
C PHE A 290 12.91 23.20 3.72
N GLN A 291 11.81 23.55 3.03
CA GLN A 291 11.32 24.92 3.03
C GLN A 291 10.90 25.37 4.44
N PRO A 292 10.99 26.67 4.80
CA PRO A 292 10.65 27.14 6.15
C PRO A 292 9.22 26.78 6.64
N SER A 293 8.27 26.66 5.72
CA SER A 293 6.87 26.31 5.99
C SER A 293 6.60 24.80 6.06
N HIS A 294 7.63 23.95 6.01
CA HIS A 294 7.47 22.49 5.92
C HIS A 294 6.60 21.85 6.99
N LEU A 295 6.46 22.44 8.19
CA LEU A 295 5.59 21.92 9.26
C LEU A 295 4.11 22.27 9.08
N SER A 296 3.79 23.26 8.25
CA SER A 296 2.42 23.70 7.95
C SER A 296 1.95 23.30 6.55
N ASP A 297 2.88 23.02 5.63
CA ASP A 297 2.55 22.67 4.25
C ASP A 297 2.07 21.21 4.18
N ASP A 298 0.95 21.00 3.47
CA ASP A 298 0.50 19.70 2.99
C ASP A 298 1.21 19.31 1.68
N GLU A 299 0.79 18.22 1.05
CA GLU A 299 1.38 17.74 -0.21
C GLU A 299 1.19 18.72 -1.37
N GLU A 300 0.03 19.36 -1.49
CA GLU A 300 -0.26 20.31 -2.56
C GLU A 300 0.60 21.58 -2.41
N MET A 301 0.71 22.11 -1.19
CA MET A 301 1.56 23.26 -0.88
C MET A 301 3.05 22.96 -1.10
N ALA A 302 3.52 21.76 -0.71
CA ALA A 302 4.89 21.33 -0.97
C ALA A 302 5.15 21.19 -2.48
N TYR A 303 4.24 20.52 -3.20
CA TYR A 303 4.31 20.40 -4.65
C TYR A 303 4.36 21.78 -5.34
N GLU A 304 3.58 22.75 -4.87
CA GLU A 304 3.58 24.13 -5.40
C GLU A 304 4.99 24.76 -5.33
N GLN A 305 5.74 24.55 -4.23
CA GLN A 305 7.11 25.07 -4.10
C GLN A 305 8.02 24.52 -5.21
N TRP A 306 7.88 23.24 -5.54
CA TRP A 306 8.69 22.59 -6.56
C TRP A 306 8.26 22.98 -7.98
N VAL A 307 6.96 22.89 -8.28
CA VAL A 307 6.44 23.15 -9.64
C VAL A 307 6.63 24.61 -10.06
N THR A 308 6.67 25.55 -9.11
CA THR A 308 6.97 26.96 -9.35
C THR A 308 8.47 27.29 -9.38
N GLY A 309 9.35 26.29 -9.24
CA GLY A 309 10.81 26.46 -9.30
C GLY A 309 11.43 27.12 -8.05
N LYS A 310 10.72 27.18 -6.92
CA LYS A 310 11.29 27.65 -5.64
C LYS A 310 12.13 26.56 -4.97
N ALA A 311 11.69 25.31 -5.10
CA ALA A 311 12.39 24.13 -4.59
C ALA A 311 13.01 23.29 -5.70
N ALA A 312 14.20 22.73 -5.44
CA ALA A 312 14.94 21.92 -6.39
C ALA A 312 14.40 20.51 -6.50
N MET A 313 13.90 19.94 -5.40
CA MET A 313 13.44 18.56 -5.33
C MET A 313 12.12 18.44 -4.56
N PHE A 314 11.33 17.43 -4.90
CA PHE A 314 10.07 17.08 -4.24
C PHE A 314 9.96 15.55 -4.15
N TRP A 315 9.65 15.01 -2.97
CA TRP A 315 9.33 13.60 -2.85
C TRP A 315 7.86 13.42 -3.23
N GLY A 316 7.60 12.64 -4.27
CA GLY A 316 6.25 12.28 -4.64
C GLY A 316 6.17 10.81 -5.00
N GLY A 317 5.13 10.45 -5.75
CA GLY A 317 5.05 9.14 -6.36
C GLY A 317 4.51 9.17 -7.77
N SER A 318 4.37 7.99 -8.35
CA SER A 318 3.89 7.83 -9.71
C SER A 318 2.47 8.39 -9.91
N TRP A 319 1.68 8.55 -8.84
CA TRP A 319 0.40 9.28 -8.84
C TRP A 319 0.53 10.76 -9.22
N GLN A 320 1.71 11.36 -9.04
CA GLN A 320 1.99 12.76 -9.39
C GLN A 320 2.37 12.95 -10.86
N LEU A 321 2.57 11.90 -11.67
CA LEU A 321 3.03 12.05 -13.05
C LEU A 321 2.11 12.91 -13.92
N LYS A 322 0.80 12.62 -13.94
CA LYS A 322 -0.16 13.42 -14.71
C LYS A 322 -0.22 14.86 -14.19
N PRO A 323 -0.35 15.12 -12.87
CA PRO A 323 -0.19 16.47 -12.32
C PRO A 323 1.07 17.18 -12.83
N ILE A 324 2.25 16.56 -12.71
CA ILE A 324 3.53 17.14 -13.12
C ILE A 324 3.58 17.43 -14.62
N LEU A 325 3.13 16.51 -15.47
CA LEU A 325 3.22 16.64 -16.93
C LEU A 325 2.32 17.76 -17.46
N TYR A 326 1.13 17.91 -16.88
CA TYR A 326 0.10 18.83 -17.35
C TYR A 326 -0.03 20.11 -16.52
N ASP A 327 0.84 20.32 -15.52
CA ASP A 327 0.86 21.57 -14.78
C ASP A 327 1.51 22.69 -15.59
N SER A 328 0.70 23.69 -15.96
CA SER A 328 1.18 24.88 -16.66
C SER A 328 2.20 25.70 -15.86
N LEU A 329 2.28 25.54 -14.54
CA LEU A 329 3.29 26.22 -13.72
C LEU A 329 4.69 25.64 -13.92
N ARG A 330 4.81 24.38 -14.36
CA ARG A 330 6.10 23.75 -14.63
C ARG A 330 6.68 24.29 -15.93
N GLN A 331 7.69 25.16 -15.80
CA GLN A 331 8.39 25.79 -16.92
C GLN A 331 9.82 25.25 -17.11
N PHE A 332 10.11 24.08 -16.55
CA PHE A 332 11.45 23.47 -16.52
C PHE A 332 11.39 21.97 -16.87
N ASP A 333 12.53 21.43 -17.29
CA ASP A 333 12.73 20.00 -17.42
C ASP A 333 12.98 19.35 -16.06
N PHE A 334 12.39 18.19 -15.85
CA PHE A 334 12.56 17.44 -14.61
C PHE A 334 13.22 16.09 -14.86
N GLY A 335 13.82 15.53 -13.81
CA GLY A 335 14.20 14.13 -13.76
C GLY A 335 13.69 13.48 -12.49
N THR A 336 13.94 12.18 -12.36
CA THR A 336 13.61 11.40 -11.17
C THR A 336 14.84 10.66 -10.67
N PHE A 337 14.94 10.49 -9.35
CA PHE A 337 15.89 9.57 -8.74
C PHE A 337 15.31 9.00 -7.45
N HIS A 338 15.84 7.86 -7.01
CA HIS A 338 15.45 7.27 -5.73
C HIS A 338 16.32 7.77 -4.60
N PHE A 339 15.89 7.54 -3.35
CA PHE A 339 16.74 7.82 -2.21
C PHE A 339 18.14 7.18 -2.40
N PRO A 340 19.24 7.91 -2.24
CA PRO A 340 20.57 7.39 -2.52
C PRO A 340 21.05 6.45 -1.41
N LEU A 341 22.05 5.61 -1.69
CA LEU A 341 22.55 4.65 -0.70
C LEU A 341 23.12 5.38 0.53
N ILE A 342 22.64 5.01 1.70
CA ILE A 342 23.18 5.47 2.98
C ILE A 342 24.38 4.60 3.32
N THR A 343 25.58 5.13 3.15
CA THR A 343 26.82 4.42 3.45
C THR A 343 27.33 4.73 4.86
N LYS A 344 28.26 3.92 5.37
CA LYS A 344 28.95 4.16 6.64
C LYS A 344 29.67 5.50 6.74
N ALA A 345 30.04 6.09 5.60
CA ALA A 345 30.65 7.42 5.57
C ALA A 345 29.68 8.52 6.01
N CYS A 346 28.37 8.33 5.78
CA CYS A 346 27.33 9.31 6.06
C CYS A 346 26.59 9.00 7.36
N LEU A 347 26.46 7.71 7.68
CA LEU A 347 25.83 7.19 8.89
C LEU A 347 26.64 5.98 9.37
N PRO A 348 27.48 6.09 10.41
CA PRO A 348 28.39 5.02 10.83
C PRO A 348 27.74 3.66 11.11
N TYR A 349 26.44 3.67 11.44
CA TYR A 349 25.63 2.49 11.74
C TYR A 349 24.95 1.87 10.52
N ALA A 350 25.13 2.42 9.32
CA ALA A 350 24.55 1.86 8.11
C ALA A 350 25.12 0.45 7.83
N THR A 351 24.23 -0.50 7.59
CA THR A 351 24.52 -1.91 7.26
C THR A 351 23.97 -2.33 5.92
N ALA A 352 23.00 -1.60 5.35
CA ALA A 352 22.36 -1.97 4.09
C ALA A 352 23.32 -1.91 2.90
N ASP A 353 23.27 -2.94 2.06
CA ASP A 353 23.93 -3.06 0.76
C ASP A 353 23.01 -2.61 -0.40
N LYS A 354 21.70 -2.51 -0.14
CA LYS A 354 20.67 -2.00 -1.05
C LYS A 354 19.97 -0.78 -0.47
N VAL A 355 19.38 0.01 -1.36
CA VAL A 355 18.47 1.09 -0.97
C VAL A 355 17.06 0.53 -0.77
N GLY A 356 16.48 0.82 0.40
CA GLY A 356 15.06 0.65 0.65
C GLY A 356 14.23 1.75 0.00
N LEU A 357 13.40 1.39 -0.98
CA LEU A 357 12.46 2.29 -1.63
C LEU A 357 11.09 2.21 -0.99
N MET A 358 10.48 3.37 -0.77
CA MET A 358 9.06 3.42 -0.46
C MET A 358 8.24 3.15 -1.73
N GLY A 359 7.03 2.60 -1.55
CA GLY A 359 6.21 2.04 -2.63
C GLY A 359 6.29 0.51 -2.70
N GLY A 360 5.58 -0.05 -3.67
CA GLY A 360 5.28 -1.48 -3.73
C GLY A 360 3.80 -1.73 -4.11
N PRO A 361 3.18 -2.83 -3.65
CA PRO A 361 1.84 -3.26 -4.04
C PRO A 361 0.77 -2.53 -3.22
N THR A 362 0.94 -1.22 -3.01
CA THR A 362 0.14 -0.33 -2.15
C THR A 362 -0.56 0.79 -2.95
N ALA A 363 -0.75 0.52 -4.24
CA ALA A 363 -1.31 1.44 -5.23
C ALA A 363 -2.85 1.42 -5.29
N ALA A 364 -3.42 1.89 -6.39
CA ALA A 364 -4.86 2.09 -6.55
C ALA A 364 -5.64 0.81 -6.88
N PHE A 365 -5.00 -0.19 -7.49
CA PHE A 365 -5.66 -1.44 -7.89
C PHE A 365 -5.54 -2.47 -6.77
N GLN A 366 -6.17 -2.18 -5.62
CA GLN A 366 -6.22 -3.07 -4.46
C GLN A 366 -7.66 -3.30 -4.02
N TYR A 367 -8.28 -4.40 -4.41
CA TYR A 367 -9.72 -4.60 -4.23
C TYR A 367 -10.07 -5.79 -3.34
N ALA A 368 -10.94 -5.56 -2.37
CA ALA A 368 -11.44 -6.57 -1.44
C ALA A 368 -12.96 -6.74 -1.56
N ILE A 369 -13.46 -7.88 -1.07
CA ILE A 369 -14.89 -8.20 -0.97
C ILE A 369 -15.26 -8.28 0.52
N PRO A 370 -16.32 -7.59 1.00
CA PRO A 370 -16.77 -7.71 2.38
C PRO A 370 -17.31 -9.11 2.69
N SER A 371 -17.09 -9.61 3.90
CA SER A 371 -17.56 -10.95 4.30
C SER A 371 -19.10 -11.07 4.36
N HIS A 372 -19.82 -9.95 4.50
CA HIS A 372 -21.29 -9.92 4.46
C HIS A 372 -21.86 -10.09 3.04
N VAL A 373 -21.04 -9.91 2.00
CA VAL A 373 -21.40 -10.30 0.62
C VAL A 373 -21.25 -11.82 0.52
N THR A 374 -22.35 -12.52 0.22
CA THR A 374 -22.44 -13.99 0.32
C THR A 374 -23.19 -14.59 -0.89
N GLY A 375 -23.10 -15.91 -1.05
CA GLY A 375 -23.82 -16.65 -2.09
C GLY A 375 -23.53 -16.14 -3.51
N ARG A 376 -24.58 -16.06 -4.34
CA ARG A 376 -24.46 -15.61 -5.74
C ARG A 376 -23.90 -14.21 -5.90
N GLN A 377 -24.12 -13.30 -4.93
CA GLN A 377 -23.53 -11.96 -4.98
C GLN A 377 -22.01 -12.00 -4.79
N ARG A 378 -21.49 -12.88 -3.92
CA ARG A 378 -20.04 -13.09 -3.77
C ARG A 378 -19.45 -13.70 -5.02
N GLU A 379 -20.11 -14.70 -5.60
CA GLU A 379 -19.66 -15.33 -6.83
C GLU A 379 -19.62 -14.31 -7.99
N LEU A 380 -20.61 -13.43 -8.10
CA LEU A 380 -20.60 -12.31 -9.05
C LEU A 380 -19.41 -11.37 -8.82
N ALA A 381 -19.16 -10.96 -7.57
CA ALA A 381 -18.03 -10.08 -7.25
C ALA A 381 -16.67 -10.74 -7.59
N VAL A 382 -16.51 -12.03 -7.29
CA VAL A 382 -15.31 -12.80 -7.65
C VAL A 382 -15.16 -12.91 -9.16
N ASP A 383 -16.24 -13.23 -9.89
CA ASP A 383 -16.23 -13.34 -11.35
C ASP A 383 -15.83 -12.03 -12.02
N PHE A 384 -16.35 -10.90 -11.52
CA PHE A 384 -15.97 -9.58 -12.01
C PHE A 384 -14.49 -9.28 -11.77
N LEU A 385 -13.92 -9.65 -10.61
CA LEU A 385 -12.49 -9.49 -10.35
C LEU A 385 -11.63 -10.40 -11.24
N MET A 386 -12.08 -11.62 -11.54
CA MET A 386 -11.45 -12.51 -12.53
C MET A 386 -11.45 -11.86 -13.92
N PHE A 387 -12.57 -11.28 -14.35
CA PHE A 387 -12.68 -10.55 -15.61
C PHE A 387 -11.75 -9.34 -15.65
N LEU A 388 -11.82 -8.48 -14.62
CA LEU A 388 -11.04 -7.25 -14.55
C LEU A 388 -9.52 -7.51 -14.57
N THR A 389 -9.06 -8.59 -13.93
CA THR A 389 -7.63 -8.92 -13.82
C THR A 389 -7.07 -9.68 -15.01
N ALA A 390 -7.90 -10.14 -15.95
CA ALA A 390 -7.39 -10.74 -17.19
C ALA A 390 -6.51 -9.74 -17.96
N PRO A 391 -5.34 -10.13 -18.50
CA PRO A 391 -4.36 -9.17 -19.05
C PRO A 391 -4.93 -8.20 -20.10
N GLN A 392 -5.81 -8.69 -20.98
CA GLN A 392 -6.46 -7.88 -22.02
C GLN A 392 -7.42 -6.81 -21.48
N ASN A 393 -7.90 -6.99 -20.24
CA ASN A 393 -8.79 -6.06 -19.56
C ASN A 393 -7.99 -5.14 -18.63
N ALA A 394 -7.09 -5.72 -17.81
CA ALA A 394 -6.27 -4.99 -16.86
C ALA A 394 -5.32 -4.00 -17.53
N GLY A 395 -4.75 -4.34 -18.69
CA GLY A 395 -3.78 -3.49 -19.37
C GLY A 395 -4.33 -2.12 -19.75
N PRO A 396 -5.35 -2.04 -20.61
CA PRO A 396 -5.98 -0.77 -20.95
C PRO A 396 -6.57 -0.04 -19.73
N PHE A 397 -7.10 -0.76 -18.74
CA PHE A 397 -7.61 -0.18 -17.49
C PHE A 397 -6.52 0.56 -16.69
N ILE A 398 -5.34 -0.06 -16.53
CA ILE A 398 -4.21 0.55 -15.83
C ILE A 398 -3.64 1.73 -16.65
N GLN A 399 -3.54 1.56 -17.97
CA GLN A 399 -2.98 2.57 -18.88
C GLN A 399 -3.84 3.84 -18.97
N ASP A 400 -5.16 3.72 -18.89
CA ASP A 400 -6.09 4.85 -18.93
C ASP A 400 -5.84 5.83 -17.77
N ALA A 401 -5.64 5.31 -16.55
CA ALA A 401 -5.20 6.14 -15.43
C ALA A 401 -3.76 6.64 -15.66
N GLY A 402 -2.85 5.77 -16.10
CA GLY A 402 -1.47 6.12 -16.44
C GLY A 402 -0.64 6.54 -15.23
N LEU A 403 -0.94 6.01 -14.04
CA LEU A 403 -0.37 6.44 -12.76
C LEU A 403 0.53 5.38 -12.09
N PHE A 404 0.38 4.09 -12.43
CA PHE A 404 1.01 3.00 -11.69
C PHE A 404 1.60 1.94 -12.63
N ALA A 405 2.58 1.19 -12.15
CA ALA A 405 3.18 0.08 -12.88
C ALA A 405 2.26 -1.14 -12.82
N PRO A 406 2.01 -1.87 -13.93
CA PRO A 406 1.18 -3.06 -13.90
C PRO A 406 1.77 -4.17 -13.03
N GLY A 407 0.92 -4.81 -12.24
CA GLY A 407 1.18 -6.00 -11.44
C GLY A 407 0.56 -7.27 -12.01
N ILE A 408 0.27 -7.27 -13.31
CA ILE A 408 -0.38 -8.37 -14.03
C ILE A 408 0.58 -8.91 -15.08
N LYS A 409 0.79 -10.23 -15.13
CA LYS A 409 1.68 -10.86 -16.11
C LYS A 409 1.19 -10.61 -17.53
N GLY A 410 2.11 -10.24 -18.42
CA GLY A 410 1.79 -9.93 -19.82
C GLY A 410 1.24 -8.52 -20.05
N VAL A 411 1.17 -7.68 -19.01
CA VAL A 411 0.80 -6.26 -19.10
C VAL A 411 2.03 -5.41 -18.88
N GLU A 412 2.35 -4.56 -19.85
CA GLU A 412 3.46 -3.60 -19.78
C GLU A 412 2.95 -2.18 -19.51
N PRO A 413 3.76 -1.32 -18.85
CA PRO A 413 3.46 0.11 -18.76
C PRO A 413 3.25 0.70 -20.16
N GLY A 414 2.11 1.35 -20.36
CA GLY A 414 1.73 1.94 -21.64
C GLY A 414 1.33 3.41 -21.54
N GLY A 415 0.97 4.00 -22.66
CA GLY A 415 0.66 5.42 -22.75
C GLY A 415 1.89 6.32 -22.61
N GLU A 416 1.65 7.62 -22.46
CA GLU A 416 2.71 8.64 -22.38
C GLU A 416 3.57 8.53 -21.10
N THR A 417 2.98 8.06 -20.00
CA THR A 417 3.66 7.91 -18.70
C THR A 417 4.37 6.57 -18.56
N GLY A 418 4.06 5.59 -19.41
CA GLY A 418 4.61 4.22 -19.37
C GLY A 418 6.14 4.18 -19.29
N PRO A 419 6.89 4.85 -20.20
CA PRO A 419 8.35 4.90 -20.12
C PRO A 419 8.88 5.57 -18.84
N MET A 420 8.18 6.57 -18.31
CA MET A 420 8.56 7.22 -17.04
C MET A 420 8.38 6.27 -15.87
N ILE A 421 7.24 5.58 -15.81
CA ILE A 421 6.95 4.55 -14.80
C ILE A 421 8.00 3.44 -14.85
N ALA A 422 8.30 2.93 -16.05
CA ALA A 422 9.32 1.90 -16.25
C ALA A 422 10.71 2.35 -15.74
N ASN A 423 11.10 3.60 -16.01
CA ASN A 423 12.37 4.16 -15.53
C ASN A 423 12.41 4.40 -14.03
N MET A 424 11.25 4.54 -13.37
CA MET A 424 11.16 4.67 -11.93
C MET A 424 11.21 3.31 -11.22
N MET A 425 10.96 2.19 -11.90
CA MET A 425 11.03 0.87 -11.26
C MET A 425 12.43 0.58 -10.69
N PRO A 426 12.53 -0.15 -9.56
CA PRO A 426 13.79 -0.39 -8.86
C PRO A 426 14.81 -1.09 -9.74
N GLY A 427 16.06 -0.62 -9.69
CA GLY A 427 17.21 -1.33 -10.23
C GLY A 427 17.70 -2.47 -9.31
N PRO A 428 18.74 -3.22 -9.73
CA PRO A 428 19.24 -4.37 -8.98
C PRO A 428 19.74 -4.09 -7.54
N ASN A 429 20.18 -2.85 -7.29
CA ASN A 429 20.71 -2.38 -5.99
C ASN A 429 19.63 -1.72 -5.11
N GLN A 430 18.36 -1.86 -5.49
CA GLN A 430 17.21 -1.27 -4.82
C GLN A 430 16.20 -2.36 -4.50
N GLU A 431 15.43 -2.16 -3.45
CA GLU A 431 14.33 -3.04 -3.09
C GLU A 431 13.18 -2.23 -2.50
N PHE A 432 11.95 -2.56 -2.87
CA PHE A 432 10.78 -1.94 -2.28
C PHE A 432 10.60 -2.47 -0.85
N LEU A 433 10.52 -1.55 0.11
CA LEU A 433 10.30 -1.87 1.51
C LEU A 433 8.95 -2.54 1.74
N GLU A 434 7.94 -2.21 0.93
CA GLU A 434 6.61 -2.81 1.04
C GLU A 434 6.48 -4.12 0.27
N LEU A 435 7.41 -4.44 -0.65
CA LEU A 435 7.45 -5.76 -1.28
C LEU A 435 8.12 -6.81 -0.40
N ILE A 436 9.11 -6.42 0.39
CA ILE A 436 9.90 -7.42 1.09
C ILE A 436 9.18 -7.98 2.31
N ASN A 437 8.09 -7.37 2.80
CA ASN A 437 7.45 -7.68 4.09
C ASN A 437 8.43 -7.87 5.27
N ARG A 438 9.65 -7.40 5.07
CA ARG A 438 10.84 -7.56 5.89
C ARG A 438 11.46 -6.20 6.14
N ASP A 439 10.64 -5.15 6.07
CA ASP A 439 11.08 -3.78 6.34
C ASP A 439 11.45 -3.66 7.83
N PRO A 440 12.75 -3.58 8.17
CA PRO A 440 13.18 -3.52 9.54
C PRO A 440 13.02 -2.10 10.12
N GLY A 441 12.72 -1.10 9.28
CA GLY A 441 12.45 0.28 9.70
C GLY A 441 11.00 0.52 10.12
N ALA A 442 10.10 -0.44 9.87
CA ALA A 442 8.67 -0.30 10.12
C ALA A 442 8.28 -0.54 11.60
N VAL A 443 8.83 0.29 12.49
CA VAL A 443 8.68 0.18 13.96
C VAL A 443 7.49 0.96 14.54
N LEU A 444 6.67 1.56 13.68
CA LEU A 444 5.45 2.28 14.05
C LEU A 444 4.28 1.29 14.15
N LEU A 445 4.18 0.61 15.30
CA LEU A 445 3.37 -0.61 15.51
C LEU A 445 1.85 -0.45 15.30
N THR A 446 1.33 0.76 15.45
CA THR A 446 -0.09 1.08 15.27
C THR A 446 -0.24 2.47 14.65
N LEU A 447 -1.42 2.78 14.11
CA LEU A 447 -1.73 4.14 13.62
C LEU A 447 -1.54 5.20 14.73
N GLU A 448 -2.00 4.94 15.95
CA GLU A 448 -1.80 5.86 17.07
C GLU A 448 -0.30 6.05 17.39
N CYS A 449 0.49 4.97 17.37
CA CYS A 449 1.93 5.04 17.56
C CYS A 449 2.59 5.89 16.46
N ARG A 450 2.21 5.70 15.19
CA ARG A 450 2.67 6.52 14.05
C ARG A 450 2.37 8.00 14.27
N GLN A 451 1.13 8.34 14.64
CA GLN A 451 0.70 9.72 14.89
C GLN A 451 1.46 10.36 16.06
N GLN A 452 1.64 9.63 17.16
CA GLN A 452 2.39 10.11 18.32
C GLN A 452 3.86 10.35 17.95
N THR A 453 4.50 9.42 17.25
CA THR A 453 5.89 9.56 16.79
C THR A 453 6.09 10.69 15.79
N THR A 454 5.15 10.90 14.87
CA THR A 454 5.17 12.04 13.93
C THR A 454 5.16 13.37 14.68
N ARG A 455 4.30 13.52 15.69
CA ARG A 455 4.27 14.73 16.53
C ARG A 455 5.57 14.95 17.29
N LEU A 456 6.24 13.88 17.74
CA LEU A 456 7.57 14.01 18.37
C LEU A 456 8.61 14.52 17.39
N PHE A 457 8.59 14.04 16.14
CA PHE A 457 9.47 14.56 15.11
C PHE A 457 9.22 16.02 14.80
N GLN A 458 7.97 16.42 14.56
CA GLN A 458 7.61 17.81 14.32
C GLN A 458 8.08 18.72 15.46
N GLN A 459 7.97 18.27 16.72
CA GLN A 459 8.49 19.01 17.87
C GLN A 459 10.02 19.04 17.93
N TYR A 460 10.69 17.96 17.54
CA TYR A 460 12.14 17.88 17.51
C TYR A 460 12.74 18.83 16.47
N VAL A 461 12.23 18.80 15.23
CA VAL A 461 12.71 19.69 14.15
C VAL A 461 12.33 21.16 14.36
N ALA A 462 11.31 21.42 15.19
CA ALA A 462 10.95 22.76 15.64
C ALA A 462 11.75 23.23 16.88
N ASP A 463 12.78 22.48 17.29
CA ASP A 463 13.61 22.73 18.47
C ASP A 463 12.82 22.85 19.80
N ARG A 464 11.61 22.27 19.86
CA ARG A 464 10.77 22.26 21.06
C ARG A 464 11.14 21.12 22.02
N LEU A 465 11.74 20.06 21.51
CA LEU A 465 12.24 18.94 22.28
C LEU A 465 13.72 18.70 21.95
N THR A 466 14.49 18.29 22.95
CA THR A 466 15.81 17.69 22.72
C THR A 466 15.65 16.23 22.28
N LEU A 467 16.69 15.67 21.66
CA LEU A 467 16.69 14.24 21.31
C LEU A 467 16.45 13.34 22.53
N ASP A 468 17.04 13.67 23.69
CA ASP A 468 16.79 12.89 24.92
C ASP A 468 15.33 12.89 25.33
N GLN A 469 14.63 14.02 25.21
CA GLN A 469 13.20 14.11 25.51
C GLN A 469 12.36 13.32 24.49
N VAL A 470 12.75 13.33 23.21
CA VAL A 470 12.13 12.52 22.16
C VAL A 470 12.28 11.03 22.49
N ILE A 471 13.52 10.57 22.75
CA ILE A 471 13.80 9.16 23.06
C ILE A 471 13.04 8.72 24.32
N GLN A 472 13.00 9.54 25.37
CA GLN A 472 12.25 9.22 26.58
C GLN A 472 10.75 9.00 26.30
N GLN A 473 10.14 9.83 25.44
CA GLN A 473 8.74 9.69 25.05
C GLN A 473 8.50 8.49 24.14
N LEU A 474 9.40 8.24 23.18
CA LEU A 474 9.33 7.05 22.32
C LEU A 474 9.38 5.76 23.13
N LYS A 475 10.26 5.66 24.13
CA LYS A 475 10.29 4.51 25.05
C LYS A 475 8.93 4.28 25.71
N SER A 476 8.31 5.35 26.21
CA SER A 476 6.99 5.26 26.84
C SER A 476 5.89 4.82 25.86
N ILE A 477 5.90 5.35 24.64
CA ILE A 477 4.97 4.97 23.57
C ILE A 477 5.14 3.49 23.24
N HIS A 478 6.35 3.06 22.88
CA HIS A 478 6.65 1.67 22.52
C HIS A 478 6.29 0.70 23.65
N THR A 479 6.71 0.96 24.90
CA THR A 479 6.38 0.07 26.03
C THR A 479 4.88 -0.08 26.23
N ARG A 480 4.11 1.01 26.10
CA ARG A 480 2.65 0.97 26.23
C ARG A 480 2.01 0.20 25.08
N THR A 481 2.38 0.52 23.85
CA THR A 481 1.83 -0.13 22.64
C THR A 481 2.17 -1.61 22.57
N ILE A 482 3.40 -2.01 22.92
CA ILE A 482 3.81 -3.42 22.97
C ILE A 482 2.94 -4.19 23.98
N ARG A 483 2.79 -3.68 25.21
CA ARG A 483 1.97 -4.33 26.25
C ARG A 483 0.50 -4.45 25.83
N GLN A 484 -0.02 -3.40 25.19
CA GLN A 484 -1.38 -3.40 24.65
C GLN A 484 -1.54 -4.51 23.60
N LEU A 485 -0.67 -4.54 22.58
CA LEU A 485 -0.77 -5.52 21.49
C LEU A 485 -0.59 -6.96 21.98
N ILE A 486 0.35 -7.22 22.90
CA ILE A 486 0.52 -8.55 23.52
C ILE A 486 -0.78 -8.97 24.22
N SER A 487 -1.41 -8.06 24.97
CA SER A 487 -2.66 -8.34 25.69
C SER A 487 -3.85 -8.55 24.76
N GLU A 488 -4.01 -7.70 23.75
CA GLU A 488 -5.13 -7.74 22.80
C GLU A 488 -5.09 -9.02 21.93
N ASN A 489 -3.89 -9.44 21.53
CA ASN A 489 -3.69 -10.62 20.69
C ASN A 489 -3.42 -11.91 21.49
N GLN A 490 -3.34 -11.82 22.82
CA GLN A 490 -3.04 -12.95 23.70
C GLN A 490 -1.73 -13.67 23.34
N TRP A 491 -0.72 -12.93 22.88
CA TRP A 491 0.54 -13.51 22.45
C TRP A 491 1.39 -13.98 23.64
N ASP A 492 1.81 -15.24 23.63
CA ASP A 492 2.89 -15.75 24.48
C ASP A 492 4.23 -15.57 23.75
N LEU A 493 5.10 -14.72 24.28
CA LEU A 493 6.43 -14.46 23.71
C LEU A 493 7.55 -15.22 24.42
N SER A 494 7.23 -16.01 25.45
CA SER A 494 8.23 -16.61 26.35
C SER A 494 9.22 -17.54 25.65
N GLU A 495 8.85 -18.16 24.53
CA GLU A 495 9.77 -18.99 23.74
C GLU A 495 10.80 -18.17 22.95
N TYR A 496 10.47 -16.94 22.57
CA TYR A 496 11.33 -16.08 21.76
C TYR A 496 12.28 -15.21 22.58
N LEU A 497 11.92 -14.94 23.85
CA LEU A 497 12.64 -14.05 24.77
C LEU A 497 13.65 -14.77 25.70
N LYS A 498 13.94 -16.05 25.44
CA LYS A 498 14.91 -16.85 26.22
C LYS A 498 16.36 -16.54 25.91
#